data_AF-A0A662P3G9-F1
#
_entry.id   AF-A0A662P3G9-F1
#
_cell.length_a   1.000
_cell.length_b   1.000
_cell.length_c   1.000
_cell.angle_alpha   90.00
_cell.angle_beta   90.00
_cell.angle_gamma   90.00
#
_symmetry.space_group_name_H-M   'P 1'
#
loop_
_entity.id
_entity.type
_entity.pdbx_description
1 polymer ?
#
loop_
_entity_poly.entity_id
_entity_poly.type
_entity_poly.pdbx_seq_one_letter_code
_entity_poly.pdbx_strand_id
1 'polypeptide(L)'
;MIGLKVNRKEAERAKKVLRSKGLLMESYFPIHEEEYVIFPLNGTGDLPLGEIVKGIQFQKRKEKKKSVYDLLKEMGIDHRGFTYYLVGDIAIAKVPESIPLELKEIGRLIAECQSGVRLVLVERGKRVGEFRRREYEI
;
A
#
# COMPACT_ATOMS: atom_id res chain seq x y z
N MET A 1 18.23 -16.88 -4.01
CA MET A 1 17.50 -16.78 -2.72
C MET A 1 17.17 -18.18 -2.22
N ILE A 2 16.66 -18.32 -1.00
CA ILE A 2 16.19 -19.60 -0.46
C ILE A 2 14.66 -19.66 -0.53
N GLY A 3 14.10 -20.85 -0.70
CA GLY A 3 12.66 -21.06 -0.71
C GLY A 3 12.25 -22.40 -0.11
N LEU A 4 11.01 -22.48 0.33
CA LEU A 4 10.38 -23.73 0.78
C LEU A 4 9.53 -24.28 -0.35
N LYS A 5 9.92 -25.42 -0.92
CA LYS A 5 9.14 -26.19 -1.88
C LYS A 5 8.16 -27.08 -1.13
N VAL A 6 6.86 -26.90 -1.37
CA VAL A 6 5.79 -27.66 -0.73
C VAL A 6 4.83 -28.20 -1.77
N ASN A 7 4.20 -29.33 -1.50
CA ASN A 7 3.14 -29.84 -2.37
C ASN A 7 2.00 -28.82 -2.46
N ARG A 8 1.40 -28.66 -3.64
CA ARG A 8 0.34 -27.70 -3.89
C ARG A 8 -0.87 -27.88 -2.95
N LYS A 9 -1.18 -29.11 -2.56
CA LYS A 9 -2.27 -29.43 -1.60
C LYS A 9 -2.00 -28.86 -0.20
N GLU A 10 -0.72 -28.69 0.16
CA GLU A 10 -0.30 -28.18 1.47
C GLU A 10 0.11 -26.70 1.44
N ALA A 11 0.09 -26.06 0.26
CA ALA A 11 0.61 -24.72 0.07
C ALA A 11 -0.05 -23.66 0.97
N GLU A 12 -1.37 -23.72 1.16
CA GLU A 12 -2.09 -22.76 2.01
C GLU A 12 -1.76 -22.96 3.50
N ARG A 13 -1.59 -24.22 3.94
CA ARG A 13 -1.15 -24.54 5.29
C ARG A 13 0.27 -24.03 5.53
N ALA A 14 1.19 -24.33 4.60
CA ALA A 14 2.57 -23.88 4.67
C ALA A 14 2.66 -22.35 4.72
N LYS A 15 1.91 -21.64 3.87
CA LYS A 15 1.83 -20.18 3.87
C LYS A 15 1.41 -19.61 5.22
N LYS A 16 0.38 -20.16 5.86
CA LYS A 16 -0.07 -19.72 7.19
C LYS A 16 1.01 -19.89 8.25
N VAL A 17 1.71 -21.04 8.26
CA VAL A 17 2.79 -21.31 9.21
C VAL A 17 4.01 -20.41 8.95
N LEU A 18 4.40 -20.21 7.70
CA LEU A 18 5.51 -19.33 7.35
C LEU A 18 5.22 -17.88 7.74
N ARG A 19 3.95 -17.44 7.59
CA ARG A 19 3.53 -16.09 7.99
C ARG A 19 3.52 -15.93 9.51
N SER A 20 3.00 -16.90 10.26
CA SER A 20 2.97 -16.84 11.73
C SER A 20 4.35 -16.88 12.36
N LYS A 21 5.30 -17.61 11.74
CA LYS A 21 6.71 -17.63 12.15
C LYS A 21 7.53 -16.44 11.64
N GLY A 22 6.96 -15.54 10.84
CA GLY A 22 7.68 -14.41 10.25
C GLY A 22 8.78 -14.80 9.25
N LEU A 23 8.71 -16.01 8.70
CA LEU A 23 9.74 -16.56 7.79
C LEU A 23 9.45 -16.25 6.31
N LEU A 24 8.21 -15.91 5.98
CA LEU A 24 7.78 -15.63 4.61
C LEU A 24 8.22 -14.24 4.15
N MET A 25 8.92 -14.15 3.01
CA MET A 25 9.21 -12.86 2.38
C MET A 25 8.00 -12.36 1.57
N GLU A 26 7.15 -11.53 2.19
CA GLU A 26 5.94 -11.00 1.52
C GLU A 26 6.23 -10.05 0.35
N SER A 27 7.45 -9.49 0.29
CA SER A 27 7.90 -8.62 -0.80
C SER A 27 8.18 -9.36 -2.11
N TYR A 28 8.01 -10.69 -2.15
CA TYR A 28 8.22 -11.51 -3.34
C TYR A 28 6.96 -12.35 -3.67
N PHE A 29 6.82 -12.74 -4.93
CA PHE A 29 5.79 -13.69 -5.35
C PHE A 29 6.29 -15.13 -5.15
N PRO A 30 5.48 -16.03 -4.56
CA PRO A 30 5.73 -17.47 -4.62
C PRO A 30 5.74 -17.95 -6.08
N ILE A 31 6.53 -18.97 -6.38
CA ILE A 31 6.53 -19.64 -7.68
C ILE A 31 5.49 -20.76 -7.63
N HIS A 32 4.59 -20.77 -8.60
CA HIS A 32 3.51 -21.75 -8.69
C HIS A 32 3.77 -22.69 -9.85
N GLU A 33 3.91 -23.98 -9.54
CA GLU A 33 4.03 -25.06 -10.51
C GLU A 33 2.79 -25.97 -10.41
N GLU A 34 2.67 -26.94 -11.30
CA GLU A 34 1.51 -27.84 -11.34
C GLU A 34 1.33 -28.61 -10.02
N GLU A 35 2.40 -29.23 -9.52
CA GLU A 35 2.34 -30.09 -8.33
C GLU A 35 2.83 -29.43 -7.04
N TYR A 36 3.56 -28.32 -7.13
CA TYR A 36 4.19 -27.69 -5.97
C TYR A 36 4.16 -26.16 -6.02
N VAL A 37 4.41 -25.55 -4.86
CA VAL A 37 4.58 -24.11 -4.71
C VAL A 37 5.90 -23.88 -3.98
N ILE A 38 6.68 -22.92 -4.45
CA ILE A 38 7.93 -22.50 -3.78
C ILE A 38 7.69 -21.15 -3.12
N PHE A 39 7.78 -21.09 -1.79
CA PHE A 39 7.64 -19.86 -1.02
C PHE A 39 9.01 -19.21 -0.75
N PRO A 40 9.18 -17.90 -0.95
CA PRO A 40 10.44 -17.20 -0.65
C PRO A 40 10.63 -17.06 0.87
N LEU A 41 11.81 -17.41 1.37
CA LEU A 41 12.14 -17.37 2.80
C LEU A 41 13.19 -16.30 3.12
N ASN A 42 13.05 -15.64 4.28
CA ASN A 42 14.03 -14.67 4.79
C ASN A 42 15.13 -15.31 5.66
N GLY A 43 15.03 -16.60 5.93
CA GLY A 43 15.98 -17.34 6.76
C GLY A 43 15.68 -18.85 6.75
N THR A 44 16.60 -19.63 7.32
CA THR A 44 16.42 -21.06 7.56
C THR A 44 15.98 -21.28 9.00
N GLY A 45 14.82 -21.91 9.19
CA GLY A 45 14.29 -22.27 10.50
C GLY A 45 13.67 -23.65 10.46
N ASP A 46 13.16 -24.13 11.60
CA ASP A 46 12.55 -25.44 11.68
C ASP A 46 11.21 -25.47 10.93
N LEU A 47 11.24 -26.10 9.74
CA LEU A 47 10.16 -26.12 8.75
C LEU A 47 9.90 -27.56 8.29
N PRO A 48 9.12 -28.35 9.05
CA PRO A 48 8.80 -29.73 8.71
C PRO A 48 7.77 -29.87 7.57
N LEU A 49 7.57 -28.82 6.76
CA LEU A 49 6.45 -28.69 5.82
C LEU A 49 6.88 -28.82 4.35
N GLY A 50 8.14 -29.18 4.08
CA GLY A 50 8.64 -29.36 2.73
C GLY A 50 10.17 -29.34 2.65
N GLU A 51 10.67 -29.11 1.44
CA GLU A 51 12.10 -29.12 1.12
C GLU A 51 12.64 -27.68 0.96
N ILE A 52 13.80 -27.40 1.54
CA ILE A 52 14.48 -26.11 1.34
C ILE A 52 15.27 -26.16 0.03
N VAL A 53 14.90 -25.31 -0.91
CA VAL A 53 15.60 -25.11 -2.18
C VAL A 53 16.43 -23.83 -2.15
N LYS A 54 17.64 -23.88 -2.71
CA LYS A 54 18.56 -22.74 -2.81
C LYS A 54 18.72 -22.30 -4.27
N GLY A 55 19.22 -21.08 -4.48
CA GLY A 55 19.51 -20.57 -5.83
C GLY A 55 18.29 -20.07 -6.62
N ILE A 56 17.10 -20.04 -6.03
CA ILE A 56 15.88 -19.59 -6.71
C ILE A 56 15.87 -18.07 -6.89
N GLN A 57 15.41 -17.60 -8.04
CA GLN A 57 15.12 -16.19 -8.32
C GLN A 57 13.61 -15.97 -8.23
N PHE A 58 13.18 -15.19 -7.23
CA PHE A 58 11.78 -14.81 -7.09
C PHE A 58 11.53 -13.43 -7.69
N GLN A 59 10.34 -13.25 -8.27
CA GLN A 59 9.90 -11.94 -8.72
C GLN A 59 9.55 -11.07 -7.50
N LYS A 60 10.22 -9.92 -7.36
CA LYS A 60 9.89 -8.94 -6.32
C LYS A 60 8.54 -8.31 -6.65
N ARG A 61 7.65 -8.22 -5.67
CA ARG A 61 6.42 -7.44 -5.79
C ARG A 61 6.81 -5.98 -5.97
N LYS A 62 6.12 -5.29 -6.87
CA LYS A 62 6.18 -3.82 -6.89
C LYS A 62 5.72 -3.34 -5.52
N GLU A 63 6.52 -2.50 -4.87
CA GLU A 63 6.08 -1.85 -3.65
C GLU A 63 4.77 -1.14 -3.96
N LYS A 64 3.74 -1.40 -3.16
CA LYS A 64 2.52 -0.59 -3.23
C LYS A 64 2.98 0.84 -2.95
N LYS A 65 2.73 1.75 -3.89
CA LYS A 65 2.85 3.18 -3.60
C LYS A 65 1.99 3.45 -2.36
N LYS A 66 2.61 4.04 -1.35
CA LYS A 66 1.89 4.46 -0.15
C LYS A 66 0.78 5.41 -0.58
N SER A 67 -0.41 5.23 -0.03
CA SER A 67 -1.47 6.22 -0.16
C SER A 67 -1.16 7.41 0.75
N VAL A 68 -1.81 8.54 0.49
CA VAL A 68 -1.73 9.71 1.38
C VAL A 68 -2.14 9.35 2.81
N TYR A 69 -3.12 8.46 2.95
CA TYR A 69 -3.58 7.96 4.26
C TYR A 69 -2.50 7.16 4.99
N ASP A 70 -1.72 6.35 4.26
CA ASP A 70 -0.59 5.61 4.83
C ASP A 70 0.50 6.57 5.32
N LEU A 71 0.82 7.60 4.53
CA LEU A 71 1.80 8.62 4.90
C LEU A 71 1.36 9.42 6.14
N LEU A 72 0.11 9.89 6.17
CA LEU A 72 -0.43 10.59 7.34
C LEU A 72 -0.36 9.71 8.61
N LYS A 73 -0.68 8.43 8.49
CA LYS A 73 -0.60 7.48 9.60
C LYS A 73 0.83 7.27 10.08
N GLU A 74 1.80 7.17 9.17
CA GLU A 74 3.23 7.06 9.51
C GLU A 74 3.77 8.31 10.22
N MET A 75 3.22 9.48 9.89
CA MET A 75 3.50 10.75 10.59
C MET A 75 2.80 10.84 11.96
N GLY A 76 2.01 9.84 12.36
CA GLY A 76 1.21 9.85 13.58
C GLY A 76 -0.02 10.76 13.52
N ILE A 77 -0.44 11.16 12.32
CA ILE A 77 -1.57 12.07 12.10
C ILE A 77 -2.85 11.26 11.91
N ASP A 78 -3.87 11.58 12.71
CA ASP A 78 -5.21 11.05 12.53
C ASP A 78 -5.87 11.70 11.30
N HIS A 79 -6.13 10.89 10.29
CA HIS A 79 -6.73 11.34 9.03
C HIS A 79 -8.25 11.16 9.00
N ARG A 80 -8.92 10.89 10.13
CA ARG A 80 -10.38 10.85 10.17
C ARG A 80 -10.98 12.15 9.66
N GLY A 81 -11.86 12.05 8.66
CA GLY A 81 -12.50 13.20 8.02
C GLY A 81 -11.69 13.86 6.90
N PHE A 82 -10.43 13.47 6.70
CA PHE A 82 -9.69 13.81 5.49
C PHE A 82 -10.18 12.97 4.32
N THR A 83 -10.52 13.63 3.23
CA THR A 83 -10.96 12.97 2.00
C THR A 83 -10.47 13.76 0.80
N TYR A 84 -10.24 13.12 -0.33
CA TYR A 84 -10.04 13.82 -1.59
C TYR A 84 -10.60 13.01 -2.75
N TYR A 85 -10.87 13.69 -3.86
CA TYR A 85 -11.30 13.07 -5.10
C TYR A 85 -10.57 13.71 -6.29
N LEU A 86 -10.62 13.06 -7.45
CA LEU A 86 -9.92 13.49 -8.65
C LEU A 86 -10.91 13.99 -9.70
N VAL A 87 -10.54 15.07 -10.38
CA VAL A 87 -11.21 15.62 -11.55
C VAL A 87 -10.15 15.88 -12.60
N GLY A 88 -10.00 14.96 -13.56
CA GLY A 88 -8.89 15.01 -14.51
C GLY A 88 -7.53 14.88 -13.81
N ASP A 89 -6.68 15.88 -13.99
CA ASP A 89 -5.37 16.02 -13.34
C ASP A 89 -5.39 16.88 -12.06
N ILE A 90 -6.58 17.23 -11.56
CA ILE A 90 -6.78 18.03 -10.36
C ILE A 90 -7.27 17.12 -9.22
N ALA A 91 -6.62 17.22 -8.05
CA ALA A 91 -7.12 16.63 -6.81
C ALA A 91 -7.85 17.70 -5.99
N ILE A 92 -9.04 17.38 -5.49
CA ILE A 92 -9.81 18.27 -4.61
C ILE A 92 -9.89 17.59 -3.24
N ALA A 93 -9.21 18.18 -2.26
CA ALA A 93 -9.09 17.68 -0.91
C ALA A 93 -10.00 18.45 0.06
N LYS A 94 -10.56 17.72 1.02
CA LYS A 94 -11.21 18.26 2.21
C LYS A 94 -10.33 17.94 3.40
N VAL A 95 -9.72 18.97 3.96
CA VAL A 95 -8.76 18.86 5.06
C VAL A 95 -9.45 19.31 6.36
N PRO A 96 -9.67 18.42 7.34
CA PRO A 96 -10.19 18.82 8.64
C PRO A 96 -9.14 19.63 9.42
N GLU A 97 -9.59 20.53 10.29
CA GLU A 97 -8.71 21.36 11.13
C GLU A 97 -7.83 20.54 12.08
N SER A 98 -8.21 19.29 12.37
CA SER A 98 -7.42 18.37 13.18
C SER A 98 -6.11 17.93 12.53
N ILE A 99 -5.94 18.15 11.22
CA ILE A 99 -4.68 17.86 10.53
C ILE A 99 -3.76 19.07 10.66
N PRO A 100 -2.62 18.95 11.37
CA PRO A 100 -1.74 20.08 11.68
C PRO A 100 -0.73 20.36 10.56
N LEU A 101 -1.09 20.05 9.31
CA LEU A 101 -0.22 20.25 8.15
C LEU A 101 -0.65 21.49 7.38
N GLU A 102 0.33 22.22 6.85
CA GLU A 102 0.06 23.28 5.89
C GLU A 102 -0.58 22.68 4.63
N LEU A 103 -1.47 23.45 3.98
CA LEU A 103 -2.16 22.99 2.77
C LEU A 103 -1.20 22.61 1.65
N LYS A 104 -0.08 23.32 1.55
CA LYS A 104 0.99 23.03 0.60
C LYS A 104 1.61 21.66 0.83
N GLU A 105 1.78 21.26 2.09
CA GLU A 105 2.32 19.95 2.44
C GLU A 105 1.32 18.84 2.12
N ILE A 106 0.03 19.05 2.41
CA ILE A 106 -1.04 18.14 1.98
C ILE A 106 -1.06 17.98 0.46
N GLY A 107 -0.94 19.08 -0.29
CA GLY A 107 -0.87 19.07 -1.74
C GLY A 107 0.31 18.25 -2.26
N ARG A 108 1.48 18.41 -1.63
CA ARG A 108 2.68 17.63 -1.95
C ARG A 108 2.47 16.13 -1.70
N LEU A 109 1.92 15.75 -0.55
CA LEU A 109 1.66 14.35 -0.22
C LEU A 109 0.71 13.70 -1.25
N ILE A 110 -0.36 14.40 -1.64
CA ILE A 110 -1.29 13.90 -2.66
C ILE A 110 -0.60 13.71 -4.01
N ALA A 111 0.20 14.68 -4.45
CA ALA A 111 0.91 14.61 -5.73
C ALA A 111 1.97 13.49 -5.77
N GLU A 112 2.68 13.25 -4.65
CA GLU A 112 3.65 12.15 -4.55
C GLU A 112 2.98 10.77 -4.62
N CYS A 113 1.80 10.63 -4.02
CA CYS A 113 1.04 9.38 -4.02
C CYS A 113 0.32 9.11 -5.34
N GLN A 114 -0.22 10.15 -6.01
CA GLN A 114 -1.02 9.98 -7.21
C GLN A 114 -0.30 10.48 -8.47
N SER A 115 0.27 9.55 -9.22
CA SER A 115 0.89 9.84 -10.51
C SER A 115 -0.14 10.38 -11.49
N GLY A 116 0.00 11.64 -11.88
CA GLY A 116 -0.88 12.33 -12.83
C GLY A 116 -1.57 13.56 -12.27
N VAL A 117 -1.56 13.76 -10.95
CA VAL A 117 -2.06 15.01 -10.34
C VAL A 117 -1.06 16.13 -10.59
N ARG A 118 -1.55 17.26 -11.12
CA ARG A 118 -0.77 18.48 -11.39
C ARG A 118 -1.17 19.66 -10.51
N LEU A 119 -2.39 19.63 -9.97
CA LEU A 119 -2.93 20.68 -9.12
C LEU A 119 -3.69 20.02 -7.96
N VAL A 120 -3.51 20.55 -6.76
CA VAL A 120 -4.32 20.18 -5.60
C VAL A 120 -5.07 21.43 -5.14
N LEU A 121 -6.37 21.28 -4.92
CA LEU A 121 -7.25 22.30 -4.40
C LEU A 121 -7.79 21.84 -3.05
N VAL A 122 -7.93 22.76 -2.10
CA VAL A 122 -8.55 22.48 -0.81
C VAL A 122 -9.95 23.09 -0.80
N GLU A 123 -10.98 22.24 -0.66
CA GLU A 123 -12.38 22.67 -0.56
C GLU A 123 -12.61 23.40 0.75
N ARG A 124 -13.04 24.67 0.65
CA ARG A 124 -13.48 25.48 1.79
C ARG A 124 -14.98 25.75 1.68
N GLY A 125 -15.67 25.59 2.80
CA GLY A 125 -17.07 26.02 2.94
C GLY A 125 -18.12 25.11 2.31
N LYS A 126 -19.36 25.62 2.28
CA LYS A 126 -20.53 24.95 1.70
C LYS A 126 -20.75 25.47 0.26
N ARG A 127 -21.49 24.72 -0.55
CA ARG A 127 -21.90 25.20 -1.89
C ARG A 127 -22.75 26.47 -1.75
N VAL A 128 -22.42 27.52 -2.52
CA VAL A 128 -23.06 28.84 -2.45
C VAL A 128 -23.78 29.19 -3.75
N GLY A 129 -24.94 29.83 -3.63
CA GLY A 129 -25.73 30.38 -4.74
C GLY A 129 -26.50 29.34 -5.55
N GLU A 130 -27.30 29.83 -6.51
CA GLU A 130 -28.18 29.00 -7.35
C GLU A 130 -27.41 27.99 -8.20
N PHE A 131 -26.22 28.37 -8.69
CA PHE A 131 -25.33 27.49 -9.44
C PHE A 131 -24.46 26.58 -8.56
N ARG A 132 -24.65 26.62 -7.23
CA ARG A 132 -23.97 25.77 -6.24
C ARG A 132 -22.45 25.75 -6.37
N ARG A 133 -21.85 26.94 -6.52
CA ARG A 133 -20.39 27.12 -6.65
C ARG A 133 -19.68 26.72 -5.36
N ARG A 134 -18.42 26.29 -5.49
CA ARG A 134 -17.53 25.95 -4.38
C ARG A 134 -16.32 26.88 -4.40
N GLU A 135 -15.86 27.25 -3.22
CA GLU A 135 -14.64 28.02 -3.03
C GLU A 135 -13.48 27.08 -2.74
N TYR A 136 -12.31 27.41 -3.29
CA TYR A 136 -11.12 26.57 -3.21
C TYR A 136 -9.90 27.42 -2.87
N GLU A 137 -9.02 26.89 -2.04
CA GLU A 137 -7.66 27.39 -1.84
C GLU A 137 -6.68 26.57 -2.68
N ILE A 138 -5.66 27.23 -3.25
CA ILE A 138 -4.60 26.63 -4.07
C ILE A 138 -3.37 26.39 -3.20
#